data_AF-A0A231PMH7-F1
#
_entry.id   AF-A0A231PMH7-F1
#
_cell.length_a   1.000
_cell.length_b   1.000
_cell.length_c   1.000
_cell.angle_alpha   90.00
_cell.angle_beta   90.00
_cell.angle_gamma   90.00
#
_symmetry.space_group_name_H-M   'P 1'
#
loop_
_entity.id
_entity.type
_entity.pdbx_description
1 polymer ?
#
loop_
_entity_poly.entity_id
_entity_poly.type
_entity_poly.pdbx_seq_one_letter_code
_entity_poly.pdbx_strand_id
1 'polypeptide(L)'
;MNPQDDAEYSATVLGSHWIVRPGQDRTLAEQGTGEGRPARPDRVEGSVLRFGPGVTAAVAHRTHPAPAAAPPPSPAPSPRRLRRHALPALVLLCVLAYLAWPRLGPPLEVRDVAVTARPDVLGCGGTAHITGLVTTNGRPGTLSYRWVRSDGTASGVLKEVTVRGRQQARLHLRWTFQGTGHHTARAELRILAPAPRTLTTHFTYDCP
;
A
#
# COMPACT_ATOMS: atom_id res chain seq x y z
N MET A 1 -41.18 16.36 -32.13
CA MET A 1 -40.15 15.91 -33.10
C MET A 1 -38.95 15.45 -32.29
N ASN A 2 -38.80 14.13 -32.18
CA ASN A 2 -37.66 13.46 -31.58
C ASN A 2 -36.75 13.01 -32.73
N PRO A 3 -35.42 13.12 -32.60
CA PRO A 3 -34.53 12.20 -33.26
C PRO A 3 -33.73 11.43 -32.20
N GLN A 4 -34.13 10.17 -32.01
CA GLN A 4 -33.18 9.09 -31.72
C GLN A 4 -32.44 8.81 -33.02
N ASP A 5 -31.11 8.66 -32.94
CA ASP A 5 -30.30 7.79 -33.80
C ASP A 5 -28.91 7.65 -33.16
N ASP A 6 -28.80 6.62 -32.32
CA ASP A 6 -27.86 5.51 -32.47
C ASP A 6 -26.41 5.78 -32.91
N ALA A 7 -25.50 5.66 -31.94
CA ALA A 7 -24.14 5.17 -32.15
C ALA A 7 -23.69 4.37 -30.92
N GLU A 8 -24.24 3.15 -30.80
CA GLU A 8 -23.45 1.92 -30.78
C GLU A 8 -21.98 2.06 -30.32
N TYR A 9 -21.74 2.11 -29.00
CA TYR A 9 -20.41 1.87 -28.44
C TYR A 9 -20.30 0.39 -28.04
N SER A 10 -19.78 -0.42 -28.96
CA SER A 10 -19.49 -1.83 -28.78
C SER A 10 -18.40 -2.04 -27.72
N ALA A 11 -18.78 -2.51 -26.53
CA ALA A 11 -17.84 -3.08 -25.57
C ALA A 11 -17.56 -4.54 -25.97
N THR A 12 -16.60 -4.73 -26.86
CA THR A 12 -16.14 -6.07 -27.24
C THR A 12 -15.46 -6.74 -26.06
N VAL A 13 -16.18 -7.70 -25.47
CA VAL A 13 -15.73 -9.03 -25.03
C VAL A 13 -14.20 -9.19 -24.90
N LEU A 14 -13.73 -9.17 -23.65
CA LEU A 14 -12.60 -9.97 -23.20
C LEU A 14 -13.04 -10.74 -21.94
N GLY A 15 -13.61 -11.93 -22.15
CA GLY A 15 -13.52 -13.00 -21.14
C GLY A 15 -12.04 -13.34 -20.94
N SER A 16 -11.58 -13.90 -19.82
CA SER A 16 -12.24 -14.91 -18.99
C SER A 16 -11.26 -15.30 -17.86
N HIS A 17 -11.79 -16.04 -16.88
CA HIS A 17 -11.14 -17.09 -16.09
C HIS A 17 -9.99 -16.72 -15.13
N TRP A 18 -10.31 -16.61 -13.84
CA TRP A 18 -9.48 -17.28 -12.85
C TRP A 18 -10.36 -17.90 -11.76
N ILE A 19 -9.93 -19.06 -11.34
CA ILE A 19 -10.69 -20.15 -10.75
C ILE A 19 -11.10 -19.86 -9.31
N VAL A 20 -12.37 -20.11 -9.01
CA VAL A 20 -12.92 -20.28 -7.67
C VAL A 20 -12.87 -21.77 -7.32
N ARG A 21 -12.25 -22.13 -6.19
CA ARG A 21 -12.38 -23.47 -5.59
C ARG A 21 -13.20 -23.36 -4.30
N PRO A 22 -14.42 -23.91 -4.24
CA PRO A 22 -15.07 -24.22 -2.97
C PRO A 22 -14.61 -25.61 -2.51
N GLY A 23 -14.11 -25.72 -1.28
CA GLY A 23 -13.73 -26.99 -0.67
C GLY A 23 -14.56 -27.26 0.58
N GLN A 24 -15.64 -28.05 0.42
CA GLN A 24 -16.43 -28.78 1.43
C GLN A 24 -17.22 -29.85 0.64
N ASP A 25 -17.47 -31.10 1.00
CA ASP A 25 -17.18 -32.01 2.13
C ASP A 25 -17.55 -33.42 1.61
N ARG A 26 -16.99 -34.49 2.20
CA ARG A 26 -17.59 -35.85 2.35
C ARG A 26 -16.57 -36.78 3.05
N THR A 27 -16.60 -36.96 4.37
CA THR A 27 -17.47 -37.82 5.23
C THR A 27 -17.26 -39.34 5.12
N LEU A 28 -16.85 -39.94 6.27
CA LEU A 28 -17.25 -41.24 6.86
C LEU A 28 -16.77 -42.52 6.13
N ALA A 29 -16.32 -43.63 6.74
CA ALA A 29 -16.05 -44.09 8.11
C ALA A 29 -15.29 -45.45 8.02
N GLU A 30 -15.07 -46.10 9.18
CA GLU A 30 -14.67 -47.52 9.43
C GLU A 30 -13.20 -47.72 9.88
N GLN A 31 -12.86 -47.60 11.17
CA GLN A 31 -13.00 -48.55 12.31
C GLN A 31 -12.25 -49.88 12.16
N GLY A 32 -11.33 -50.15 13.10
CA GLY A 32 -10.65 -51.45 13.25
C GLY A 32 -9.49 -51.44 14.25
N THR A 33 -9.83 -51.46 15.54
CA THR A 33 -8.95 -51.66 16.70
C THR A 33 -8.17 -52.97 16.64
N GLY A 34 -6.91 -52.98 17.08
CA GLY A 34 -6.11 -54.20 17.25
C GLY A 34 -4.79 -53.95 17.94
N GLU A 35 -4.85 -53.70 19.25
CA GLU A 35 -3.70 -53.64 20.15
C GLU A 35 -3.07 -55.04 20.30
N GLY A 36 -1.75 -55.12 20.18
CA GLY A 36 -1.00 -56.37 20.31
C GLY A 36 0.51 -56.14 20.22
N ARG A 37 1.10 -55.59 21.27
CA ARG A 37 2.55 -55.69 21.54
C ARG A 37 2.77 -56.68 22.68
N PRO A 38 3.69 -57.65 22.52
CA PRO A 38 5.09 -57.53 23.01
C PRO A 38 6.06 -58.19 22.00
N ALA A 39 7.39 -58.12 21.98
CA ALA A 39 8.47 -57.63 22.82
C ALA A 39 9.69 -57.32 21.89
N ARG A 40 10.65 -56.52 22.36
CA ARG A 40 12.01 -56.36 21.79
C ARG A 40 12.93 -57.42 22.45
N PRO A 41 14.01 -57.94 21.83
CA PRO A 41 15.31 -57.22 21.75
C PRO A 41 16.01 -57.40 20.37
N ASP A 42 16.63 -56.37 19.81
CA ASP A 42 18.08 -56.08 19.93
C ASP A 42 18.97 -57.04 19.13
N ARG A 43 19.39 -56.63 17.93
CA ARG A 43 20.74 -56.90 17.42
C ARG A 43 21.04 -56.02 16.21
N VAL A 44 22.22 -55.42 16.26
CA VAL A 44 22.86 -54.67 15.20
C VAL A 44 23.25 -55.63 14.08
N GLU A 45 22.55 -55.64 12.94
CA GLU A 45 23.10 -56.18 11.70
C GLU A 45 24.09 -55.17 11.11
N GLY A 46 25.34 -55.28 11.57
CA GLY A 46 26.49 -54.82 10.79
C GLY A 46 26.46 -55.50 9.43
N SER A 47 26.52 -54.68 8.38
CA SER A 47 26.60 -55.11 6.98
C SER A 47 27.70 -56.15 6.79
N VAL A 48 27.31 -57.41 6.59
CA VAL A 48 28.22 -58.49 6.16
C VAL A 48 28.61 -58.21 4.71
N LEU A 49 29.77 -57.59 4.50
CA LEU A 49 30.41 -57.52 3.19
C LEU A 49 31.22 -58.81 3.00
N ARG A 50 30.72 -59.71 2.14
CA ARG A 50 31.46 -60.89 1.70
C ARG A 50 32.53 -60.46 0.71
N PHE A 51 33.78 -60.40 1.16
CA PHE A 51 34.93 -60.24 0.27
C PHE A 51 35.33 -61.61 -0.30
N GLY A 52 35.41 -61.69 -1.63
CA GLY A 52 35.88 -62.89 -2.34
C GLY A 52 37.36 -63.21 -2.07
N PRO A 53 37.82 -64.42 -2.43
CA PRO A 53 39.18 -64.87 -2.09
C PRO A 53 40.22 -64.05 -2.85
N GLY A 54 40.98 -63.24 -2.11
CA GLY A 54 42.03 -62.38 -2.68
C GLY A 54 42.31 -61.09 -1.92
N VAL A 55 41.57 -60.76 -0.85
CA VAL A 55 41.84 -59.55 -0.05
C VAL A 55 42.49 -59.94 1.28
N THR A 56 43.82 -59.84 1.35
CA THR A 56 44.54 -59.94 2.62
C THR A 56 44.11 -58.77 3.52
N ALA A 57 43.47 -59.07 4.63
CA ALA A 57 43.22 -58.14 5.73
C ALA A 57 44.56 -57.74 6.37
N ALA A 58 45.31 -56.85 5.72
CA ALA A 58 46.42 -56.16 6.33
C ALA A 58 45.86 -55.04 7.22
N VAL A 59 45.18 -55.43 8.30
CA VAL A 59 45.06 -54.59 9.49
C VAL A 59 46.44 -54.63 10.15
N ALA A 60 47.34 -53.81 9.60
CA ALA A 60 48.62 -53.52 10.21
C ALA A 60 48.33 -52.98 11.61
N HIS A 61 48.82 -53.72 12.61
CA HIS A 61 48.87 -53.32 14.00
C HIS A 61 49.40 -51.89 14.10
N ARG A 62 48.54 -50.95 14.53
CA ARG A 62 48.96 -49.58 14.78
C ARG A 62 49.56 -49.51 16.19
N THR A 63 50.88 -49.61 16.21
CA THR A 63 51.82 -49.41 17.31
C THR A 63 51.57 -48.08 18.06
N HIS A 64 51.53 -48.16 19.40
CA HIS A 64 51.72 -47.17 20.48
C HIS A 64 51.37 -45.66 20.31
N PRO A 65 50.86 -45.00 21.36
CA PRO A 65 50.43 -43.60 21.31
C PRO A 65 51.64 -42.64 21.30
N ALA A 66 51.87 -41.99 20.16
CA ALA A 66 52.68 -40.78 20.07
C ALA A 66 51.76 -39.55 20.15
N PRO A 67 52.18 -38.42 20.76
CA PRO A 67 51.34 -37.23 20.90
C PRO A 67 50.91 -36.73 19.52
N ALA A 68 49.60 -36.51 19.37
CA ALA A 68 48.96 -36.16 18.11
C ALA A 68 49.54 -34.86 17.53
N ALA A 69 50.16 -34.97 16.35
CA ALA A 69 50.37 -33.82 15.48
C ALA A 69 48.99 -33.31 15.03
N ALA A 70 48.74 -32.01 15.23
CA ALA A 70 47.48 -31.37 14.88
C ALA A 70 47.17 -31.55 13.37
N PRO A 71 45.91 -31.81 12.99
CA PRO A 71 45.54 -31.87 11.58
C PRO A 71 45.73 -30.50 10.91
N PRO A 72 46.11 -30.44 9.62
CA PRO A 72 46.20 -29.16 8.92
C PRO A 72 44.82 -28.49 8.86
N PRO A 73 44.75 -27.16 8.95
CA PRO A 73 43.47 -26.44 8.91
C PRO A 73 42.78 -26.68 7.56
N SER A 74 41.53 -27.13 7.61
CA SER A 74 40.65 -27.17 6.43
C SER A 74 40.63 -25.79 5.77
N PRO A 75 40.78 -25.68 4.43
CA PRO A 75 40.74 -24.40 3.75
C PRO A 75 39.37 -23.76 3.99
N ALA A 76 39.35 -22.63 4.70
CA ALA A 76 38.15 -21.82 4.85
C ALA A 76 37.62 -21.46 3.44
N PRO A 77 36.31 -21.57 3.19
CA PRO A 77 35.75 -21.22 1.88
C PRO A 77 36.14 -19.78 1.55
N SER A 78 36.90 -19.61 0.46
CA SER A 78 37.44 -18.30 0.12
C SER A 78 36.29 -17.29 -0.06
N PRO A 79 36.39 -16.07 0.52
CA PRO A 79 35.35 -15.03 0.38
C PRO A 79 35.24 -14.49 -1.05
N ARG A 80 36.10 -14.96 -1.98
CA ARG A 80 36.21 -14.49 -3.36
C ARG A 80 34.99 -14.80 -4.22
N ARG A 81 34.25 -15.90 -3.94
CA ARG A 81 33.00 -16.20 -4.67
C ARG A 81 31.83 -15.30 -4.26
N LEU A 82 31.87 -14.70 -3.07
CA LEU A 82 30.84 -13.75 -2.64
C LEU A 82 31.04 -12.37 -3.28
N ARG A 83 32.30 -11.95 -3.48
CA ARG A 83 32.67 -10.68 -4.12
C ARG A 83 32.16 -10.51 -5.54
N ARG A 84 32.05 -11.58 -6.34
CA ARG A 84 31.56 -11.50 -7.72
C ARG A 84 30.08 -11.12 -7.82
N HIS A 85 29.31 -11.36 -6.76
CA HIS A 85 27.90 -10.98 -6.69
C HIS A 85 27.68 -9.66 -5.95
N ALA A 86 28.74 -9.05 -5.39
CA ALA A 86 28.62 -7.79 -4.67
C ALA A 86 28.14 -6.64 -5.57
N LEU A 87 28.68 -6.57 -6.80
CA LEU A 87 28.32 -5.53 -7.77
C LEU A 87 26.87 -5.67 -8.28
N PRO A 88 26.40 -6.85 -8.77
CA PRO A 88 25.00 -6.99 -9.17
C PRO A 88 24.03 -6.88 -7.98
N ALA A 89 24.42 -7.35 -6.78
CA ALA A 89 23.60 -7.16 -5.58
C ALA A 89 23.47 -5.67 -5.20
N LEU A 90 24.55 -4.89 -5.30
CA LEU A 90 24.54 -3.44 -5.07
C LEU A 90 23.63 -2.73 -6.07
N VAL A 91 23.75 -3.04 -7.37
CA VAL A 91 22.90 -2.47 -8.41
C VAL A 91 21.43 -2.80 -8.15
N LEU A 92 21.12 -4.04 -7.80
CA LEU A 92 19.77 -4.45 -7.43
C LEU A 92 19.25 -3.66 -6.23
N LEU A 93 20.07 -3.48 -5.18
CA LEU A 93 19.73 -2.67 -4.01
C LEU A 93 19.46 -1.21 -4.39
N CYS A 94 20.29 -0.60 -5.24
CA CYS A 94 20.09 0.76 -5.73
C CYS A 94 18.81 0.90 -6.55
N VAL A 95 18.50 -0.07 -7.43
CA VAL A 95 17.25 -0.09 -8.20
C VAL A 95 16.04 -0.24 -7.28
N LEU A 96 16.10 -1.16 -6.31
CA LEU A 96 15.03 -1.33 -5.32
C LEU A 96 14.84 -0.05 -4.49
N ALA A 97 15.92 0.57 -4.02
CA ALA A 97 15.86 1.84 -3.29
C ALA A 97 15.25 2.95 -4.15
N TYR A 98 15.66 3.07 -5.43
CA TYR A 98 15.11 4.04 -6.37
C TYR A 98 13.62 3.81 -6.64
N LEU A 99 13.19 2.55 -6.83
CA LEU A 99 11.79 2.19 -7.06
C LEU A 99 10.93 2.32 -5.80
N ALA A 100 11.53 2.12 -4.62
CA ALA A 100 10.86 2.28 -3.34
C ALA A 100 10.76 3.76 -2.94
N TRP A 101 11.70 4.60 -3.36
CA TRP A 101 11.78 6.01 -2.97
C TRP A 101 10.47 6.82 -3.16
N PRO A 102 9.73 6.68 -4.29
CA PRO A 102 8.44 7.36 -4.45
C PRO A 102 7.37 6.86 -3.48
N ARG A 103 7.47 5.60 -3.02
CA ARG A 103 6.49 4.97 -2.14
C ARG A 103 6.72 5.28 -0.66
N LEU A 104 7.96 5.52 -0.25
CA LEU A 104 8.33 5.84 1.14
C LEU A 104 8.37 7.35 1.46
N GLY A 105 7.98 8.20 0.51
CA GLY A 105 8.01 9.64 0.71
C GLY A 105 7.01 10.12 1.79
N PRO A 106 7.27 11.26 2.45
CA PRO A 106 6.32 11.85 3.39
C PRO A 106 4.95 12.10 2.75
N PRO A 107 3.86 11.96 3.52
CA PRO A 107 2.50 12.10 3.01
C PRO A 107 2.19 13.53 2.59
N LEU A 108 1.02 13.71 1.96
CA LEU A 108 0.45 15.02 1.68
C LEU A 108 0.35 15.83 2.98
N GLU A 109 0.91 17.03 2.95
CA GLU A 109 0.89 17.97 4.08
C GLU A 109 0.26 19.28 3.64
N VAL A 110 -0.65 19.81 4.46
CA VAL A 110 -1.25 21.13 4.28
C VAL A 110 -0.41 22.15 5.03
N ARG A 111 0.20 23.08 4.28
CA ARG A 111 1.05 24.15 4.84
C ARG A 111 0.21 25.35 5.25
N ASP A 112 -0.60 25.83 4.32
CA ASP A 112 -1.38 27.04 4.49
C ASP A 112 -2.75 26.90 3.83
N VAL A 113 -3.71 27.67 4.32
CA VAL A 113 -5.06 27.72 3.78
C VAL A 113 -5.54 29.17 3.84
N ALA A 114 -6.02 29.66 2.71
CA ALA A 114 -6.67 30.96 2.62
C ALA A 114 -8.08 30.78 2.04
N VAL A 115 -9.06 31.52 2.54
CA VAL A 115 -10.43 31.50 2.00
C VAL A 115 -10.82 32.91 1.63
N THR A 116 -11.35 33.07 0.41
CA THR A 116 -11.77 34.36 -0.13
C THR A 116 -13.14 34.23 -0.76
N ALA A 117 -13.98 35.25 -0.58
CA ALA A 117 -15.27 35.38 -1.25
C ALA A 117 -15.17 36.52 -2.29
N ARG A 118 -15.75 36.31 -3.47
CA ARG A 118 -15.83 37.32 -4.53
C ARG A 118 -17.21 37.29 -5.21
N PRO A 119 -17.90 38.44 -5.37
CA PRO A 119 -17.57 39.73 -4.75
C PRO A 119 -17.75 39.70 -3.22
N ASP A 120 -17.20 40.70 -2.55
CA ASP A 120 -17.36 40.96 -1.11
C ASP A 120 -18.73 41.58 -0.78
N VAL A 121 -19.30 42.32 -1.73
CA VAL A 121 -20.69 42.82 -1.68
C VAL A 121 -21.48 42.27 -2.86
N LEU A 122 -22.64 41.70 -2.57
CA LEU A 122 -23.50 41.01 -3.52
C LEU A 122 -24.84 41.72 -3.66
N GLY A 123 -25.17 42.12 -4.89
CA GLY A 123 -26.47 42.72 -5.21
C GLY A 123 -27.60 41.70 -5.38
N CYS A 124 -28.80 42.20 -5.65
CA CYS A 124 -30.01 41.40 -5.86
C CYS A 124 -29.81 40.24 -6.85
N GLY A 125 -30.14 39.01 -6.42
CA GLY A 125 -30.01 37.82 -7.27
C GLY A 125 -28.56 37.41 -7.59
N GLY A 126 -27.59 38.02 -6.91
CA GLY A 126 -26.17 37.80 -7.17
C GLY A 126 -25.70 36.40 -6.79
N THR A 127 -24.55 36.03 -7.35
CA THR A 127 -23.83 34.81 -6.98
C THR A 127 -22.42 35.13 -6.47
N ALA A 128 -22.12 34.72 -5.24
CA ALA A 128 -20.77 34.76 -4.68
C ALA A 128 -20.00 33.48 -5.06
N HIS A 129 -18.75 33.69 -5.47
CA HIS A 129 -17.76 32.63 -5.69
C HIS A 129 -16.79 32.63 -4.52
N ILE A 130 -16.91 31.61 -3.68
CA ILE A 130 -16.01 31.39 -2.55
C ILE A 130 -14.93 30.42 -3.00
N THR A 131 -13.67 30.81 -2.82
CA THR A 131 -12.49 30.01 -3.17
C THR A 131 -11.61 29.81 -1.94
N GLY A 132 -11.41 28.54 -1.56
CA GLY A 132 -10.39 28.10 -0.63
C GLY A 132 -9.11 27.75 -1.38
N LEU A 133 -8.04 28.47 -1.15
CA LEU A 133 -6.70 28.16 -1.65
C LEU A 133 -5.95 27.37 -0.58
N VAL A 134 -5.64 26.12 -0.88
CA VAL A 134 -4.87 25.23 0.00
C VAL A 134 -3.46 25.09 -0.56
N THR A 135 -2.47 25.51 0.21
CA THR A 135 -1.05 25.34 -0.12
C THR A 135 -0.53 24.06 0.50
N THR A 136 0.02 23.17 -0.32
CA THR A 136 0.52 21.84 0.07
C THR A 136 2.02 21.70 -0.19
N ASN A 137 2.62 20.64 0.33
CA ASN A 137 4.02 20.29 0.08
C ASN A 137 4.29 19.73 -1.34
N GLY A 138 3.31 19.74 -2.25
CA GLY A 138 3.46 19.24 -3.62
C GLY A 138 3.49 17.72 -3.76
N ARG A 139 3.21 16.98 -2.68
CA ARG A 139 3.09 15.52 -2.68
C ARG A 139 1.74 15.09 -3.24
N PRO A 140 1.65 13.90 -3.87
CA PRO A 140 0.38 13.34 -4.23
C PRO A 140 -0.41 12.94 -2.98
N GLY A 141 -1.74 13.09 -3.02
CA GLY A 141 -2.62 12.66 -1.94
C GLY A 141 -4.05 13.17 -2.11
N THR A 142 -4.92 12.79 -1.18
CA THR A 142 -6.33 13.16 -1.20
C THR A 142 -6.63 14.12 -0.05
N LEU A 143 -7.13 15.31 -0.38
CA LEU A 143 -7.66 16.28 0.56
C LEU A 143 -9.16 16.03 0.73
N SER A 144 -9.61 15.83 1.96
CA SER A 144 -11.05 15.71 2.27
C SER A 144 -11.52 17.00 2.94
N TYR A 145 -12.59 17.59 2.43
CA TYR A 145 -13.10 18.87 2.92
C TYR A 145 -14.61 18.98 2.81
N ARG A 146 -15.17 19.99 3.48
CA ARG A 146 -16.58 20.36 3.33
C ARG A 146 -16.77 21.85 3.52
N TRP A 147 -17.83 22.38 2.93
CA TRP A 147 -18.30 23.73 3.10
C TRP A 147 -19.50 23.74 4.04
N VAL A 148 -19.56 24.72 4.93
CA VAL A 148 -20.72 25.01 5.77
C VAL A 148 -21.12 26.47 5.51
N ARG A 149 -22.40 26.69 5.24
CA ARG A 149 -22.98 28.00 4.95
C ARG A 149 -23.79 28.47 6.16
N SER A 150 -23.90 29.78 6.36
CA SER A 150 -24.72 30.34 7.45
C SER A 150 -26.22 30.10 7.31
N ASP A 151 -26.70 29.68 6.14
CA ASP A 151 -28.09 29.28 5.91
C ASP A 151 -28.43 27.88 6.48
N GLY A 152 -27.51 27.29 7.24
CA GLY A 152 -27.67 25.95 7.83
C GLY A 152 -27.37 24.81 6.86
N THR A 153 -27.09 25.10 5.59
CA THR A 153 -26.75 24.07 4.62
C THR A 153 -25.25 23.79 4.66
N ALA A 154 -24.90 22.52 4.60
CA ALA A 154 -23.53 22.09 4.46
C ALA A 154 -23.39 21.19 3.23
N SER A 155 -22.25 21.29 2.55
CA SER A 155 -21.90 20.30 1.55
C SER A 155 -21.66 18.94 2.23
N GLY A 156 -21.81 17.88 1.44
CA GLY A 156 -21.20 16.59 1.75
C GLY A 156 -19.67 16.70 1.83
N VAL A 157 -19.03 15.59 2.18
CA VAL A 157 -17.57 15.52 2.14
C VAL A 157 -17.10 15.42 0.70
N LEU A 158 -16.40 16.46 0.24
CA LEU A 158 -15.75 16.51 -1.05
C LEU A 158 -14.31 16.01 -0.93
N LYS A 159 -13.80 15.43 -2.02
CA LYS A 159 -12.44 14.91 -2.12
C LYS A 159 -11.74 15.58 -3.29
N GLU A 160 -10.60 16.19 -3.02
CA GLU A 160 -9.73 16.78 -4.04
C GLU A 160 -8.44 15.94 -4.13
N VAL A 161 -8.11 15.47 -5.33
CA VAL A 161 -6.90 14.68 -5.57
C VAL A 161 -5.77 15.61 -6.00
N THR A 162 -4.75 15.74 -5.17
CA THR A 162 -3.53 16.49 -5.50
C THR A 162 -2.58 15.57 -6.25
N VAL A 163 -2.16 15.98 -7.45
CA VAL A 163 -1.12 15.28 -8.21
C VAL A 163 0.28 15.77 -7.82
N ARG A 164 1.30 14.94 -8.08
CA ARG A 164 2.69 15.29 -7.78
C ARG A 164 3.09 16.61 -8.46
N GLY A 165 3.74 17.49 -7.70
CA GLY A 165 4.21 18.80 -8.18
C GLY A 165 3.17 19.92 -8.08
N ARG A 166 1.89 19.63 -7.81
CA ARG A 166 0.89 20.67 -7.53
C ARG A 166 0.94 21.07 -6.05
N GLN A 167 1.40 22.29 -5.81
CA GLN A 167 1.47 22.87 -4.46
C GLN A 167 0.21 23.65 -4.08
N GLN A 168 -0.72 23.88 -5.01
CA GLN A 168 -1.94 24.64 -4.78
C GLN A 168 -3.15 23.82 -5.21
N ALA A 169 -4.12 23.69 -4.32
CA ALA A 169 -5.45 23.15 -4.62
C ALA A 169 -6.50 24.25 -4.40
N ARG A 170 -7.39 24.43 -5.38
CA ARG A 170 -8.47 25.43 -5.32
C ARG A 170 -9.78 24.72 -5.07
N LEU A 171 -10.42 25.07 -3.96
CA LEU A 171 -11.69 24.52 -3.53
C LEU A 171 -12.76 25.58 -3.81
N HIS A 172 -13.75 25.25 -4.62
CA HIS A 172 -14.74 26.22 -5.06
C HIS A 172 -16.11 25.94 -4.43
N LEU A 173 -16.79 27.01 -4.06
CA LEU A 173 -18.18 27.02 -3.66
C LEU A 173 -18.86 28.18 -4.38
N ARG A 174 -19.96 27.87 -5.08
CA ARG A 174 -20.82 28.86 -5.71
C ARG A 174 -22.09 28.98 -4.88
N TRP A 175 -22.43 30.19 -4.46
CA TRP A 175 -23.60 30.46 -3.63
C TRP A 175 -24.40 31.64 -4.19
N THR A 176 -25.63 31.36 -4.61
CA THR A 176 -26.58 32.37 -5.09
C THR A 176 -27.51 32.79 -3.96
N PHE A 177 -27.72 34.11 -3.83
CA PHE A 177 -28.70 34.70 -2.91
C PHE A 177 -29.89 35.22 -3.69
N GLN A 178 -31.08 35.12 -3.09
CA GLN A 178 -32.33 35.63 -3.62
C GLN A 178 -33.11 36.29 -2.49
N GLY A 179 -33.93 37.28 -2.84
CA GLY A 179 -34.72 38.07 -1.89
C GLY A 179 -34.19 39.47 -1.69
N THR A 180 -34.97 40.31 -1.02
CA THR A 180 -34.60 41.68 -0.64
C THR A 180 -34.05 41.69 0.78
N GLY A 181 -33.25 42.70 1.12
CA GLY A 181 -32.71 42.91 2.46
C GLY A 181 -31.18 42.95 2.52
N HIS A 182 -30.69 43.23 3.72
CA HIS A 182 -29.27 43.36 4.03
C HIS A 182 -28.83 42.25 4.99
N HIS A 183 -27.90 41.41 4.56
CA HIS A 183 -27.46 40.25 5.33
C HIS A 183 -25.95 40.01 5.20
N THR A 184 -25.29 39.73 6.32
CA THR A 184 -23.90 39.24 6.29
C THR A 184 -23.90 37.71 6.16
N ALA A 185 -23.48 37.23 5.00
CA ALA A 185 -23.31 35.81 4.73
C ALA A 185 -21.97 35.31 5.26
N ARG A 186 -21.96 34.10 5.84
CA ARG A 186 -20.75 33.43 6.32
C ARG A 186 -20.57 32.09 5.63
N ALA A 187 -19.38 31.86 5.10
CA ALA A 187 -18.98 30.57 4.53
C ALA A 187 -17.78 30.03 5.31
N GLU A 188 -17.88 28.78 5.73
CA GLU A 188 -16.85 28.08 6.51
C GLU A 188 -16.31 26.90 5.70
N LEU A 189 -14.99 26.87 5.52
CA LEU A 189 -14.26 25.75 4.94
C LEU A 189 -13.71 24.88 6.07
N ARG A 190 -14.12 23.62 6.10
CA ARG A 190 -13.57 22.61 7.02
C ARG A 190 -12.76 21.59 6.23
N ILE A 191 -11.45 21.58 6.43
CA ILE A 191 -10.57 20.51 6.01
C ILE A 191 -10.66 19.40 7.06
N LEU A 192 -10.93 18.18 6.60
CA LEU A 192 -11.08 17.00 7.45
C LEU A 192 -9.80 16.17 7.48
N ALA A 193 -9.13 16.05 6.33
CA ALA A 193 -7.87 15.31 6.17
C ALA A 193 -7.02 15.95 5.05
N PRO A 194 -5.68 15.89 5.14
CA PRO A 194 -4.88 15.16 6.13
C PRO A 194 -4.66 15.92 7.44
N ALA A 195 -4.86 17.24 7.47
CA ALA A 195 -4.73 18.07 8.66
C ALA A 195 -6.04 18.82 8.92
N PRO A 196 -6.80 18.49 9.99
CA PRO A 196 -8.04 19.17 10.31
C PRO A 196 -7.81 20.66 10.53
N ARG A 197 -8.50 21.51 9.75
CA ARG A 197 -8.44 22.97 9.86
C ARG A 197 -9.77 23.58 9.45
N THR A 198 -10.11 24.69 10.11
CA THR A 198 -11.34 25.42 9.85
C THR A 198 -11.02 26.86 9.56
N LEU A 199 -11.56 27.38 8.46
CA LEU A 199 -11.44 28.77 8.08
C LEU A 199 -12.80 29.34 7.73
N THR A 200 -12.97 30.62 7.98
CA THR A 200 -14.22 31.33 7.73
C THR A 200 -13.95 32.53 6.85
N THR A 201 -14.88 32.82 5.94
CA THR A 201 -14.94 34.08 5.22
C THR A 201 -16.36 34.66 5.32
N HIS A 202 -16.47 35.96 5.11
CA HIS A 202 -17.70 36.72 5.18
C HIS A 202 -17.85 37.57 3.93
N PHE A 203 -19.09 37.79 3.52
CA PHE A 203 -19.45 38.74 2.48
C PHE A 203 -20.83 39.30 2.78
N THR A 204 -21.13 40.48 2.23
CA THR A 204 -22.37 41.19 2.47
C THR A 204 -23.30 41.00 1.29
N TYR A 205 -24.56 40.70 1.56
CA TYR A 205 -25.65 40.76 0.59
C TYR A 205 -26.43 42.04 0.84
N ASP A 206 -26.61 42.85 -0.19
CA ASP A 206 -27.32 44.12 -0.12
C ASP A 206 -28.26 44.25 -1.31
N CYS A 207 -29.56 44.20 -1.04
CA CYS A 207 -30.60 44.33 -2.03
C CYS A 207 -31.70 45.25 -1.48
N PRO A 208 -31.87 46.47 -2.05
CA PRO A 208 -32.87 47.42 -1.60
C PRO A 208 -34.31 46.96 -1.87
#